data_AF-M4QGG6-F1
#
_entry.id   AF-M4QGG6-F1
#
_cell.length_a   1.000
_cell.length_b   1.000
_cell.length_c   1.000
_cell.angle_alpha   90.00
_cell.angle_beta   90.00
_cell.angle_gamma   90.00
#
_symmetry.space_group_name_H-M   'P 1'
#
loop_
_entity.id
_entity.type
_entity.pdbx_description
1 polymer ?
#
loop_
_entity_poly.entity_id
_entity_poly.type
_entity_poly.pdbx_seq_one_letter_code
_entity_poly.pdbx_strand_id
1 'polypeptide(L)'
;AKGHTKKAVLGSLLIVGILGMATTASAQSVISGNTNQPVISGNTNQPVISGTNHLFSSWSIIGAGRFNIVGDSAYNSGILGGYQNRADGYTSAIVGGHGNETQGDYTFVGGGYKNLAEGDNATIAGGYENLAVGDNATIAGGYENFAAGNQSAIGGGYANLAVGDNATIAGGYKNLAEGDNATIAGGFENRAEGN
;
A
#
# COMPACT_ATOMS: atom_id res chain seq x y z
N ALA A 1 -62.94 31.15 59.43
CA ALA A 1 -61.87 31.63 60.33
C ALA A 1 -60.59 30.88 59.98
N LYS A 2 -59.53 31.60 59.56
CA LYS A 2 -58.21 31.68 60.22
C LYS A 2 -57.50 30.32 60.36
N GLY A 3 -56.29 30.10 59.87
CA GLY A 3 -55.30 31.04 59.35
C GLY A 3 -53.99 30.34 58.97
N HIS A 4 -53.19 31.08 58.22
CA HIS A 4 -51.87 30.79 57.69
C HIS A 4 -50.79 30.61 58.76
N THR A 5 -49.75 29.81 58.49
CA THR A 5 -48.31 30.07 58.79
C THR A 5 -47.45 29.09 57.98
N LYS A 6 -46.77 29.51 56.90
CA LYS A 6 -45.40 30.07 56.81
C LYS A 6 -44.25 29.05 57.00
N LYS A 7 -43.55 28.81 55.88
CA LYS A 7 -42.08 28.78 55.65
C LYS A 7 -41.18 28.16 56.73
N ALA A 8 -40.34 27.18 56.33
CA ALA A 8 -38.89 27.30 56.41
C ALA A 8 -38.19 26.16 55.64
N VAL A 9 -37.23 26.56 54.81
CA VAL A 9 -36.21 25.74 54.15
C VAL A 9 -35.26 25.21 55.23
N LEU A 10 -35.02 23.90 55.25
CA LEU A 10 -33.84 23.32 55.93
C LEU A 10 -32.87 22.85 54.84
N GLY A 11 -31.81 23.65 54.64
CA GLY A 11 -30.60 23.19 53.99
C GLY A 11 -29.54 22.91 55.05
N SER A 12 -28.82 21.79 54.89
CA SER A 12 -27.40 21.61 55.26
C SER A 12 -27.02 20.14 54.95
N LEU A 13 -26.36 19.81 53.83
CA LEU A 13 -24.91 19.89 53.54
C LEU A 13 -24.14 18.60 53.93
N LEU A 14 -23.81 17.74 52.95
CA LEU A 14 -22.44 17.19 52.72
C LEU A 14 -22.37 16.32 51.44
N ILE A 15 -21.74 16.78 50.34
CA ILE A 15 -20.50 16.29 49.66
C ILE A 15 -20.49 14.75 49.44
N VAL A 16 -20.41 14.15 48.23
CA VAL A 16 -19.30 14.08 47.26
C VAL A 16 -19.80 13.31 46.00
N GLY A 17 -19.42 13.77 44.79
CA GLY A 17 -19.14 12.98 43.57
C GLY A 17 -20.17 11.93 43.08
N ILE A 18 -20.62 11.91 41.83
CA ILE A 18 -19.86 11.85 40.57
C ILE A 18 -20.93 12.12 39.49
N LEU A 19 -20.82 13.22 38.75
CA LEU A 19 -20.37 13.27 37.35
C LEU A 19 -21.09 12.28 36.42
N GLY A 20 -21.68 12.83 35.35
CA GLY A 20 -22.52 12.12 34.41
C GLY A 20 -21.92 10.82 33.88
N MET A 21 -22.81 9.83 33.70
CA MET A 21 -22.56 8.73 32.79
C MET A 21 -22.56 9.29 31.36
N ALA A 22 -21.47 9.96 30.99
CA ALA A 22 -20.96 9.86 29.64
C ALA A 22 -20.58 8.38 29.49
N THR A 23 -21.35 7.63 28.70
CA THR A 23 -20.89 6.33 28.24
C THR A 23 -19.70 6.58 27.32
N THR A 24 -18.51 6.65 27.91
CA THR A 24 -17.25 6.56 27.18
C THR A 24 -17.21 5.17 26.58
N ALA A 25 -17.59 5.07 25.30
CA ALA A 25 -17.17 3.96 24.46
C ALA A 25 -15.64 4.03 24.39
N SER A 26 -14.94 3.21 25.16
CA SER A 26 -13.49 3.09 25.04
C SER A 26 -13.19 2.33 23.75
N ALA A 27 -12.96 3.05 22.65
CA ALA A 27 -12.15 2.52 21.56
C ALA A 27 -10.69 2.54 22.03
N GLN A 28 -10.32 1.60 22.90
CA GLN A 28 -8.91 1.34 23.20
C GLN A 28 -8.35 0.41 22.13
N SER A 29 -7.89 0.96 21.01
CA SER A 29 -6.90 0.29 20.16
C SER A 29 -5.52 0.64 20.72
N VAL A 30 -5.09 -0.05 21.77
CA VAL A 30 -3.72 0.08 22.27
C VAL A 30 -2.80 -0.66 21.28
N ILE A 31 -2.21 0.07 20.34
CA ILE A 31 -1.08 -0.43 19.55
C ILE A 31 0.16 -0.28 20.43
N SER A 32 0.46 -1.30 21.24
CA SER A 32 1.70 -1.40 22.00
C SER A 32 2.61 -2.45 21.33
N GLY A 33 3.43 -2.01 20.38
CA GLY A 33 4.50 -2.83 19.79
C GLY A 33 5.82 -2.62 20.53
N ASN A 34 6.27 -3.64 21.26
CA ASN A 34 7.66 -3.77 21.74
C ASN A 34 8.63 -3.74 20.54
N THR A 35 9.78 -3.09 20.68
CA THR A 35 10.77 -2.73 19.64
C THR A 35 11.45 -3.89 18.90
N ASN A 36 10.94 -5.12 18.96
CA ASN A 36 11.56 -6.29 18.31
C ASN A 36 10.54 -7.29 17.71
N GLN A 37 9.28 -6.91 17.46
CA GLN A 37 8.30 -7.80 16.80
C GLN A 37 7.44 -7.03 15.77
N PRO A 38 7.19 -7.58 14.57
CA PRO A 38 6.32 -6.97 13.57
C PRO A 38 4.89 -6.84 14.13
N VAL A 39 4.27 -5.67 13.91
CA VAL A 39 2.89 -5.42 14.31
C VAL A 39 1.97 -6.20 13.37
N ILE A 40 1.68 -7.44 13.75
CA ILE A 40 0.41 -8.10 13.47
C ILE A 40 -0.22 -8.47 14.81
N SER A 41 -1.45 -8.02 15.01
CA SER A 41 -2.35 -8.58 16.02
C SER A 41 -2.42 -10.10 15.84
N GLY A 42 -1.72 -10.86 16.68
CA GLY A 42 -1.74 -12.32 16.55
C GLY A 42 -0.94 -13.13 17.57
N ASN A 43 -1.28 -13.06 18.87
CA ASN A 43 -1.41 -14.23 19.77
C ASN A 43 -2.04 -13.73 21.10
N THR A 44 -3.09 -14.27 21.72
CA THR A 44 -3.72 -15.60 21.77
C THR A 44 -5.25 -15.46 21.78
N ASN A 45 -5.93 -16.02 20.78
CA ASN A 45 -7.35 -15.87 20.42
C ASN A 45 -7.62 -14.70 19.45
N GLN A 46 -7.30 -14.96 18.17
CA GLN A 46 -7.81 -14.33 16.93
C GLN A 46 -8.63 -13.03 17.09
N PRO A 47 -8.13 -11.88 16.60
CA PRO A 47 -9.01 -10.77 16.24
C PRO A 47 -8.88 -10.33 14.76
N VAL A 48 -9.91 -10.68 13.99
CA VAL A 48 -10.69 -9.84 13.05
C VAL A 48 -9.94 -8.77 12.23
N ILE A 49 -9.24 -9.19 11.18
CA ILE A 49 -9.30 -8.49 9.89
C ILE A 49 -9.81 -9.53 8.89
N SER A 50 -10.94 -9.27 8.25
CA SER A 50 -11.70 -10.23 7.44
C SER A 50 -10.92 -10.66 6.19
N GLY A 51 -10.06 -11.66 6.33
CA GLY A 51 -9.30 -12.25 5.23
C GLY A 51 -8.03 -12.94 5.70
N THR A 52 -7.75 -14.14 5.20
CA THR A 52 -6.55 -14.95 5.46
C THR A 52 -5.29 -14.27 4.89
N ASN A 53 -4.78 -13.24 5.57
CA ASN A 53 -3.51 -12.58 5.25
C ASN A 53 -2.36 -13.33 5.92
N HIS A 54 -1.22 -13.46 5.24
CA HIS A 54 -0.04 -14.17 5.74
C HIS A 54 1.17 -13.23 5.79
N LEU A 55 1.88 -13.18 6.92
CA LEU A 55 3.12 -12.43 7.10
C LEU A 55 4.21 -13.36 7.59
N PHE A 56 5.24 -13.52 6.78
CA PHE A 56 6.30 -14.48 7.05
C PHE A 56 7.63 -13.83 7.47
N SER A 57 7.85 -12.56 7.13
CA SER A 57 9.12 -11.85 7.40
C SER A 57 9.11 -10.97 8.66
N SER A 58 10.32 -10.64 9.14
CA SER A 58 10.53 -9.74 10.29
C SER A 58 10.42 -8.26 9.88
N TRP A 59 9.92 -7.44 10.80
CA TRP A 59 9.73 -5.98 10.64
C TRP A 59 8.79 -5.55 9.51
N SER A 60 7.91 -6.47 9.07
CA SER A 60 6.94 -6.18 8.02
C SER A 60 5.52 -5.94 8.54
N ILE A 61 4.65 -5.40 7.69
CA ILE A 61 3.26 -5.04 8.03
C ILE A 61 2.25 -5.47 6.95
N ILE A 62 1.08 -5.95 7.38
CA ILE A 62 -0.14 -5.95 6.56
C ILE A 62 -1.19 -5.11 7.30
N GLY A 63 -1.55 -3.96 6.74
CA GLY A 63 -2.43 -3.00 7.40
C GLY A 63 -3.91 -3.41 7.40
N ALA A 64 -4.42 -3.94 6.29
CA ALA A 64 -5.82 -4.34 6.11
C ALA A 64 -6.01 -5.31 4.93
N GLY A 65 -7.27 -5.66 4.65
CA GLY A 65 -7.64 -6.39 3.43
C GLY A 65 -7.67 -7.92 3.57
N ARG A 66 -7.62 -8.64 2.45
CA ARG A 66 -7.80 -10.10 2.39
C ARG A 66 -6.85 -10.79 1.40
N PHE A 67 -6.31 -11.95 1.81
CA PHE A 67 -5.37 -12.75 1.02
C PHE A 67 -4.07 -12.00 0.66
N ASN A 68 -3.68 -11.00 1.44
CA ASN A 68 -2.39 -10.35 1.26
C ASN A 68 -1.28 -11.21 1.86
N ILE A 69 -0.15 -11.30 1.17
CA ILE A 69 1.00 -12.12 1.57
C ILE A 69 2.25 -11.24 1.61
N VAL A 70 3.01 -11.32 2.70
CA VAL A 70 4.38 -10.83 2.75
C VAL A 70 5.30 -12.03 2.94
N GLY A 71 6.15 -12.32 1.94
CA GLY A 71 6.99 -13.51 1.86
C GLY A 71 8.10 -13.58 2.90
N ASP A 72 8.70 -14.77 3.08
CA ASP A 72 9.70 -15.05 4.13
C ASP A 72 10.94 -14.14 4.05
N SER A 73 11.40 -13.84 2.83
CA SER A 73 12.60 -13.02 2.56
C SER A 73 12.34 -11.51 2.55
N ALA A 74 11.07 -11.08 2.64
CA ALA A 74 10.65 -9.70 2.46
C ALA A 74 10.83 -8.88 3.74
N TYR A 75 12.03 -8.77 4.31
CA TYR A 75 12.26 -7.99 5.53
C TYR A 75 11.94 -6.51 5.31
N ASN A 76 11.42 -5.81 6.33
CA ASN A 76 11.08 -4.38 6.28
C ASN A 76 10.05 -4.00 5.19
N SER A 77 9.24 -4.94 4.74
CA SER A 77 8.25 -4.72 3.68
C SER A 77 6.85 -4.43 4.22
N GLY A 78 5.96 -3.92 3.37
CA GLY A 78 4.62 -3.56 3.82
C GLY A 78 3.56 -3.63 2.74
N ILE A 79 2.39 -4.14 3.13
CA ILE A 79 1.15 -4.03 2.36
C ILE A 79 0.15 -3.23 3.18
N LEU A 80 -0.25 -2.03 2.76
CA LEU A 80 -1.18 -1.23 3.56
C LEU A 80 -2.62 -1.80 3.52
N GLY A 81 -3.03 -2.42 2.41
CA GLY A 81 -4.37 -3.02 2.29
C GLY A 81 -4.62 -3.76 0.98
N GLY A 82 -5.90 -3.99 0.66
CA GLY A 82 -6.32 -4.55 -0.63
C GLY A 82 -6.61 -6.05 -0.62
N TYR A 83 -6.62 -6.65 -1.81
CA TYR A 83 -6.99 -8.05 -2.01
C TYR A 83 -5.90 -8.78 -2.78
N GLN A 84 -5.43 -9.94 -2.31
CA GLN A 84 -4.44 -10.76 -3.02
C GLN A 84 -3.15 -10.04 -3.44
N ASN A 85 -2.64 -9.09 -2.65
CA ASN A 85 -1.34 -8.47 -2.92
C ASN A 85 -0.21 -9.32 -2.33
N ARG A 86 0.95 -9.36 -2.98
CA ARG A 86 2.11 -10.15 -2.54
C ARG A 86 3.41 -9.33 -2.54
N ALA A 87 4.05 -9.22 -1.38
CA ALA A 87 5.35 -8.54 -1.27
C ALA A 87 6.44 -9.52 -0.87
N ASP A 88 7.40 -9.78 -1.75
CA ASP A 88 8.50 -10.73 -1.53
C ASP A 88 9.88 -10.08 -1.48
N GLY A 89 10.06 -8.90 -2.08
CA GLY A 89 11.34 -8.18 -2.09
C GLY A 89 11.71 -7.55 -0.75
N TYR A 90 13.01 -7.44 -0.45
CA TYR A 90 13.50 -6.74 0.73
C TYR A 90 13.11 -5.26 0.67
N THR A 91 12.55 -4.71 1.76
CA THR A 91 12.11 -3.31 1.84
C THR A 91 11.12 -2.92 0.72
N SER A 92 10.31 -3.87 0.26
CA SER A 92 9.28 -3.61 -0.75
C SER A 92 7.98 -3.05 -0.16
N ALA A 93 7.21 -2.31 -0.96
CA ALA A 93 5.97 -1.72 -0.49
C ALA A 93 4.84 -1.80 -1.52
N ILE A 94 3.67 -2.22 -1.06
CA ILE A 94 2.41 -2.18 -1.81
C ILE A 94 1.39 -1.36 -1.03
N VAL A 95 0.90 -0.27 -1.61
CA VAL A 95 -0.10 0.59 -0.96
C VAL A 95 -1.47 -0.09 -0.92
N GLY A 96 -1.86 -0.83 -1.96
CA GLY A 96 -3.13 -1.55 -1.96
C GLY A 96 -3.52 -2.08 -3.33
N GLY A 97 -4.82 -2.13 -3.61
CA GLY A 97 -5.35 -2.64 -4.88
C GLY A 97 -5.59 -4.15 -4.87
N HIS A 98 -5.61 -4.77 -6.05
CA HIS A 98 -5.89 -6.19 -6.23
C HIS A 98 -4.80 -6.89 -7.04
N GLY A 99 -4.17 -7.91 -6.47
CA GLY A 99 -3.30 -8.80 -7.23
C GLY A 99 -1.95 -8.19 -7.58
N ASN A 100 -1.53 -7.14 -6.88
CA ASN A 100 -0.22 -6.51 -7.13
C ASN A 100 0.89 -7.32 -6.48
N GLU A 101 2.06 -7.35 -7.10
CA GLU A 101 3.20 -8.11 -6.63
C GLU A 101 4.52 -7.33 -6.73
N THR A 102 5.35 -7.45 -5.70
CA THR A 102 6.71 -6.90 -5.64
C THR A 102 7.71 -8.01 -5.37
N GLN A 103 8.65 -8.26 -6.28
CA GLN A 103 9.64 -9.34 -6.16
C GLN A 103 11.07 -8.82 -5.95
N GLY A 104 11.45 -7.72 -6.62
CA GLY A 104 12.77 -7.10 -6.47
C GLY A 104 12.93 -6.35 -5.15
N ASP A 105 14.16 -6.11 -4.74
CA ASP A 105 14.47 -5.36 -3.54
C ASP A 105 14.15 -3.87 -3.74
N TYR A 106 13.71 -3.18 -2.68
CA TYR A 106 13.36 -1.76 -2.67
C TYR A 106 12.26 -1.37 -3.69
N THR A 107 11.44 -2.33 -4.11
CA THR A 107 10.37 -2.10 -5.08
C THR A 107 9.15 -1.41 -4.46
N PHE A 108 8.43 -0.68 -5.32
CA PHE A 108 7.21 0.03 -4.91
C PHE A 108 6.07 -0.18 -5.91
N VAL A 109 4.90 -0.55 -5.39
CA VAL A 109 3.63 -0.52 -6.14
C VAL A 109 2.60 0.35 -5.41
N GLY A 110 2.23 1.47 -6.03
CA GLY A 110 1.27 2.43 -5.44
C GLY A 110 -0.18 1.95 -5.43
N GLY A 111 -0.50 0.86 -6.13
CA GLY A 111 -1.80 0.20 -6.11
C GLY A 111 -2.25 -0.26 -7.49
N GLY A 112 -3.55 -0.35 -7.72
CA GLY A 112 -4.12 -0.77 -9.00
C GLY A 112 -4.45 -2.27 -9.06
N TYR A 113 -4.45 -2.84 -10.26
CA TYR A 113 -4.81 -4.23 -10.52
C TYR A 113 -3.67 -4.96 -11.24
N LYS A 114 -3.18 -6.06 -10.65
CA LYS A 114 -2.17 -6.95 -11.24
C LYS A 114 -0.90 -6.26 -11.77
N ASN A 115 -0.40 -5.27 -11.06
CA ASN A 115 0.92 -4.73 -11.39
C ASN A 115 2.02 -5.60 -10.77
N LEU A 116 3.14 -5.77 -11.47
CA LEU A 116 4.26 -6.59 -11.04
C LEU A 116 5.58 -5.83 -11.20
N ALA A 117 6.26 -5.57 -10.08
CA ALA A 117 7.59 -4.97 -10.04
C ALA A 117 8.64 -6.04 -9.66
N GLU A 118 9.44 -6.48 -10.62
CA GLU A 118 10.45 -7.54 -10.46
C GLU A 118 11.88 -7.01 -10.30
N GLY A 119 12.23 -5.93 -11.01
CA GLY A 119 13.59 -5.37 -10.95
C GLY A 119 13.88 -4.68 -9.63
N ASP A 120 15.15 -4.64 -9.22
CA ASP A 120 15.53 -3.96 -7.98
C ASP A 120 15.30 -2.45 -8.13
N ASN A 121 14.72 -1.82 -7.11
CA ASN A 121 14.28 -0.42 -7.12
C ASN A 121 13.21 -0.10 -8.18
N ALA A 122 12.57 -1.11 -8.77
CA ALA A 122 11.50 -0.88 -9.75
C ALA A 122 10.27 -0.23 -9.09
N THR A 123 9.65 0.68 -9.82
CA THR A 123 8.52 1.48 -9.32
C THR A 123 7.35 1.41 -10.29
N ILE A 124 6.18 1.02 -9.79
CA ILE A 124 4.92 1.15 -10.51
C ILE A 124 3.96 2.00 -9.68
N ALA A 125 3.64 3.22 -10.12
CA ALA A 125 2.81 4.11 -9.30
C ALA A 125 1.35 3.62 -9.21
N GLY A 126 0.87 2.84 -10.19
CA GLY A 126 -0.44 2.20 -10.18
C GLY A 126 -0.85 1.71 -11.58
N GLY A 127 -2.15 1.53 -11.82
CA GLY A 127 -2.68 1.13 -13.12
C GLY A 127 -3.14 -0.33 -13.18
N TYR A 128 -3.16 -0.91 -14.37
CA TYR A 128 -3.67 -2.26 -14.64
C TYR A 128 -2.65 -3.05 -15.46
N GLU A 129 -2.25 -4.23 -14.96
CA GLU A 129 -1.37 -5.18 -15.67
C GLU A 129 -0.06 -4.56 -16.18
N ASN A 130 0.54 -3.61 -15.44
CA ASN A 130 1.87 -3.10 -15.76
C ASN A 130 2.97 -4.00 -15.18
N LEU A 131 4.07 -4.13 -15.91
CA LEU A 131 5.19 -5.00 -15.56
C LEU A 131 6.52 -4.25 -15.67
N ALA A 132 7.24 -4.09 -14.56
CA ALA A 132 8.55 -3.43 -14.50
C ALA A 132 9.62 -4.45 -14.06
N VAL A 133 10.46 -4.90 -14.99
CA VAL A 133 11.43 -5.99 -14.78
C VAL A 133 12.87 -5.48 -14.73
N GLY A 134 13.18 -4.37 -15.40
CA GLY A 134 14.52 -3.80 -15.34
C GLY A 134 14.83 -3.17 -13.98
N ASP A 135 16.09 -3.19 -13.57
CA ASP A 135 16.51 -2.53 -12.34
C ASP A 135 16.33 -1.02 -12.48
N ASN A 136 15.74 -0.38 -11.46
CA ASN A 136 15.34 1.03 -11.46
C ASN A 136 14.30 1.38 -12.55
N ALA A 137 13.63 0.39 -13.14
CA ALA A 137 12.58 0.66 -14.12
C ALA A 137 11.38 1.36 -13.46
N THR A 138 10.79 2.31 -14.17
CA THR A 138 9.65 3.09 -13.66
C THR A 138 8.48 3.05 -14.61
N ILE A 139 7.29 2.73 -14.10
CA ILE A 139 6.02 2.89 -14.80
C ILE A 139 5.11 3.79 -13.96
N ALA A 140 4.82 5.00 -14.44
CA ALA A 140 3.99 5.94 -13.69
C ALA A 140 2.51 5.55 -13.64
N GLY A 141 2.05 4.66 -14.53
CA GLY A 141 0.70 4.11 -14.52
C GLY A 141 0.27 3.59 -15.89
N GLY A 142 -1.04 3.48 -16.11
CA GLY A 142 -1.62 3.05 -17.38
C GLY A 142 -2.05 1.59 -17.39
N TYR A 143 -2.17 1.02 -18.58
CA TYR A 143 -2.68 -0.34 -18.83
C TYR A 143 -1.67 -1.13 -19.69
N GLU A 144 -1.27 -2.33 -19.25
CA GLU A 144 -0.39 -3.25 -20.00
C GLU A 144 0.96 -2.64 -20.44
N ASN A 145 1.56 -1.73 -19.67
CA ASN A 145 2.90 -1.22 -20.01
C ASN A 145 4.00 -2.18 -19.50
N PHE A 146 5.09 -2.31 -20.27
CA PHE A 146 6.20 -3.21 -19.96
C PHE A 146 7.55 -2.48 -20.03
N ALA A 147 8.18 -2.29 -18.87
CA ALA A 147 9.50 -1.64 -18.74
C ALA A 147 10.55 -2.71 -18.40
N ALA A 148 11.27 -3.18 -19.42
CA ALA A 148 12.19 -4.32 -19.32
C ALA A 148 13.66 -3.92 -19.24
N GLY A 149 14.04 -2.78 -19.82
CA GLY A 149 15.42 -2.29 -19.76
C GLY A 149 15.76 -1.73 -18.39
N ASN A 150 17.02 -1.82 -17.99
CA ASN A 150 17.50 -1.17 -16.77
C ASN A 150 17.39 0.35 -16.90
N GLN A 151 16.99 1.02 -15.82
CA GLN A 151 16.69 2.46 -15.79
C GLN A 151 15.68 2.91 -16.87
N SER A 152 14.86 1.99 -17.41
CA SER A 152 13.83 2.34 -18.38
C SER A 152 12.64 3.04 -17.72
N ALA A 153 11.95 3.89 -18.48
CA ALA A 153 10.84 4.67 -17.96
C ALA A 153 9.65 4.71 -18.92
N ILE A 154 8.45 4.47 -18.38
CA ILE A 154 7.17 4.65 -19.07
C ILE A 154 6.30 5.62 -18.27
N GLY A 155 6.01 6.78 -18.85
CA GLY A 155 5.19 7.81 -18.20
C GLY A 155 3.69 7.46 -18.12
N GLY A 156 3.24 6.46 -18.87
CA GLY A 156 1.89 5.88 -18.80
C GLY A 156 1.36 5.46 -20.16
N GLY A 157 0.04 5.39 -20.30
CA GLY A 157 -0.63 5.01 -21.55
C GLY A 157 -0.99 3.52 -21.62
N TYR A 158 -1.09 2.99 -22.83
CA TYR A 158 -1.52 1.61 -23.09
C TYR A 158 -0.48 0.87 -23.94
N ALA A 159 -0.01 -0.28 -23.44
CA ALA A 159 0.77 -1.26 -24.22
C ALA A 159 2.10 -0.71 -24.72
N ASN A 160 2.74 0.20 -23.98
CA ASN A 160 4.06 0.69 -24.32
C ASN A 160 5.13 -0.27 -23.80
N LEU A 161 6.17 -0.51 -24.59
CA LEU A 161 7.27 -1.42 -24.30
C LEU A 161 8.61 -0.66 -24.33
N ALA A 162 9.21 -0.44 -23.17
CA ALA A 162 10.55 0.15 -23.05
C ALA A 162 11.54 -0.98 -22.73
N VAL A 163 12.23 -1.47 -23.76
CA VAL A 163 13.05 -2.70 -23.69
C VAL A 163 14.55 -2.39 -23.58
N GLY A 164 15.03 -1.33 -24.23
CA GLY A 164 16.44 -0.94 -24.15
C GLY A 164 16.82 -0.33 -22.80
N ASP A 165 18.09 -0.45 -22.41
CA ASP A 165 18.58 0.17 -21.19
C ASP A 165 18.51 1.70 -21.33
N ASN A 166 18.05 2.39 -20.29
CA ASN A 166 17.76 3.84 -20.28
C ASN A 166 16.69 4.27 -21.30
N ALA A 167 15.92 3.34 -21.87
CA ALA A 167 14.86 3.69 -22.81
C ALA A 167 13.72 4.44 -22.13
N THR A 168 13.16 5.44 -22.81
CA THR A 168 12.06 6.27 -22.28
C THR A 168 10.89 6.31 -23.25
N ILE A 169 9.70 6.03 -22.74
CA ILE A 169 8.43 6.28 -23.44
C ILE A 169 7.59 7.22 -22.57
N ALA A 170 7.39 8.46 -22.99
CA ALA A 170 6.63 9.42 -22.18
C ALA A 170 5.15 9.04 -22.03
N GLY A 171 4.59 8.32 -23.00
CA GLY A 171 3.25 7.75 -22.93
C GLY A 171 2.71 7.33 -24.30
N GLY A 172 1.39 7.21 -24.43
CA GLY A 172 0.72 6.90 -25.71
C GLY A 172 0.21 5.45 -25.80
N TYR A 173 0.07 4.94 -27.03
CA TYR A 173 -0.48 3.63 -27.33
C TYR A 173 0.49 2.81 -28.17
N LYS A 174 0.86 1.61 -27.70
CA LYS A 174 1.67 0.64 -28.45
C LYS A 174 3.01 1.14 -28.97
N ASN A 175 3.69 2.01 -28.22
CA ASN A 175 5.04 2.42 -28.61
C ASN A 175 6.08 1.38 -28.16
N LEU A 176 7.15 1.20 -28.93
CA LEU A 176 8.22 0.24 -28.67
C LEU A 176 9.59 0.93 -28.75
N ALA A 177 10.26 1.06 -27.62
CA ALA A 177 11.62 1.60 -27.52
C ALA A 177 12.61 0.44 -27.22
N GLU A 178 13.24 -0.10 -28.26
CA GLU A 178 14.14 -1.26 -28.19
C GLU A 178 15.61 -0.88 -28.04
N GLY A 179 16.01 0.29 -28.56
CA GLY A 179 17.40 0.73 -28.46
C GLY A 179 17.78 1.21 -27.06
N ASP A 180 19.02 0.95 -26.66
CA ASP A 180 19.58 1.60 -25.48
C ASP A 180 19.54 3.12 -25.67
N ASN A 181 19.08 3.85 -24.64
CA ASN A 181 18.84 5.30 -24.66
C ASN A 181 17.76 5.76 -25.65
N ALA A 182 16.98 4.86 -26.23
CA ALA A 182 15.90 5.22 -27.14
C ALA A 182 14.84 6.07 -26.42
N THR A 183 14.31 7.07 -27.10
CA THR A 183 13.26 7.93 -26.55
C THR A 183 12.08 8.05 -27.51
N ILE A 184 10.87 7.78 -27.01
CA ILE A 184 9.60 8.05 -27.68
C ILE A 184 8.82 9.06 -26.84
N ALA A 185 8.62 10.26 -27.37
CA ALA A 185 7.89 11.33 -26.68
C ALA A 185 6.38 11.08 -26.55
N GLY A 186 5.84 10.08 -27.26
CA GLY A 186 4.44 9.67 -27.22
C GLY A 186 3.90 9.30 -28.59
N GLY A 187 2.58 9.11 -28.70
CA GLY A 187 1.88 8.82 -29.95
C GLY A 187 1.33 7.38 -30.02
N PHE A 188 1.15 6.88 -31.24
CA PHE A 188 0.52 5.60 -31.56
C PHE A 188 1.48 4.76 -32.43
N GLU A 189 1.83 3.56 -31.98
CA GLU A 189 2.61 2.57 -32.76
C GLU A 189 3.96 3.08 -33.29
N ASN A 190 4.66 3.92 -32.52
CA ASN A 190 6.03 4.31 -32.86
C ASN A 190 7.03 3.23 -32.44
N ARG A 191 8.12 3.11 -33.21
CA ARG A 191 9.24 2.20 -32.90
C ARG A 191 10.55 2.97 -32.91
N ALA A 192 11.36 2.82 -31.86
CA ALA A 192 12.69 3.41 -31.73
C ALA A 192 13.72 2.31 -31.49
N GLU A 193 14.53 2.04 -32.51
CA GLU A 193 15.56 1.00 -32.52
C GLU A 193 16.95 1.64 -32.32
N GLY A 194 17.85 0.93 -31.65
CA GLY A 194 19.25 1.35 -31.46
C GLY A 194 20.12 1.00 -32.67
N ASN A 195 21.25 1.70 -32.82
CA ASN A 195 22.32 1.34 -33.76
C ASN A 195 23.55 0.85 -33.00
#